data_AF-F0W299-F1
#
_entry.id   AF-F0W299-F1
#
_cell.length_a   1.000
_cell.length_b   1.000
_cell.length_c   1.000
_cell.angle_alpha   90.00
_cell.angle_beta   90.00
_cell.angle_gamma   90.00
#
_symmetry.space_group_name_H-M   'P 1'
#
loop_
_entity.id
_entity.type
_entity.pdbx_description
1 polymer ?
#
loop_
_entity_poly.entity_id
_entity_poly.type
_entity_poly.pdbx_seq_one_letter_code
_entity_poly.pdbx_strand_id
1 'polypeptide(L)'
;MSDTPVHRAVEAEELIALIQAIKFAHPEYGVKRIHDKIRSHGSDYASVSMKRIKKYMKKIGLTNSICHEKDMNNNKVVHLMTIGGKSKSDRFQGQGCDSSKGDELKGSMKGAWLPVKLDEPASKMTQFPYQAVIQMKFGGDGDATGSMGEIYKIQVAADPGNSDKGAVEYPMMVYNKARNRKTFMHPESPAYAPVQKLIASSGATGVAGGTKAYFWGQYRSADDMLHINTEALAPFQNW
;
A
#
# COMPACT_ATOMS: atom_id res chain seq x y z
N MET A 1 25.45 -10.45 -40.33
CA MET A 1 25.92 -10.70 -38.95
C MET A 1 24.68 -10.85 -38.11
N SER A 2 24.40 -12.06 -37.65
CA SER A 2 23.17 -12.39 -36.92
C SER A 2 23.40 -12.08 -35.44
N ASP A 3 22.81 -11.00 -34.94
CA ASP A 3 22.77 -10.71 -33.50
C ASP A 3 21.96 -11.81 -32.82
N THR A 4 22.63 -12.82 -32.28
CA THR A 4 22.01 -13.78 -31.37
C THR A 4 21.59 -13.03 -30.11
N PRO A 5 20.29 -12.99 -29.77
CA PRO A 5 19.82 -12.31 -28.57
C PRO A 5 20.41 -12.98 -27.34
N VAL A 6 21.18 -12.22 -26.56
CA VAL A 6 21.74 -12.65 -25.28
C VAL A 6 20.58 -12.74 -24.29
N HIS A 7 20.10 -13.96 -24.02
CA HIS A 7 19.07 -14.18 -23.03
C HIS A 7 19.56 -13.83 -21.63
N ARG A 8 18.98 -12.79 -21.03
CA ARG A 8 19.26 -12.40 -19.66
C ARG A 8 18.63 -13.41 -18.71
N ALA A 9 19.42 -13.93 -17.75
CA ALA A 9 18.88 -14.75 -16.68
C ALA A 9 17.96 -13.88 -15.80
N VAL A 10 16.69 -14.30 -15.66
CA VAL A 10 15.74 -13.59 -14.79
C VAL A 10 16.17 -13.72 -13.34
N GLU A 11 16.33 -12.58 -12.67
CA GLU A 11 16.73 -12.50 -11.27
C GLU A 11 15.69 -13.10 -10.33
N ALA A 12 16.14 -13.60 -9.17
CA ALA A 12 15.25 -14.27 -8.23
C ALA A 12 14.18 -13.33 -7.65
N GLU A 13 14.55 -12.08 -7.37
CA GLU A 13 13.66 -11.09 -6.77
C GLU A 13 12.58 -10.62 -7.75
N GLU A 14 12.96 -10.35 -9.00
CA GLU A 14 12.05 -10.00 -10.09
C GLU A 14 11.02 -11.10 -10.33
N LEU A 15 11.46 -12.36 -10.39
CA LEU A 15 10.56 -13.49 -10.57
C LEU A 15 9.63 -13.71 -9.36
N ILE A 16 10.11 -13.49 -8.14
CA ILE A 16 9.28 -13.58 -6.92
C ILE A 16 8.20 -12.49 -6.95
N ALA A 17 8.56 -11.25 -7.27
CA ALA A 17 7.63 -10.14 -7.37
C ALA A 17 6.54 -10.42 -8.43
N LEU A 18 6.92 -10.95 -9.59
CA LEU A 18 5.98 -11.31 -10.65
C LEU A 18 5.03 -12.46 -10.25
N ILE A 19 5.55 -13.49 -9.58
CA ILE A 19 4.73 -14.59 -9.03
C ILE A 19 3.70 -14.05 -8.03
N GLN A 20 4.14 -13.15 -7.13
CA GLN A 20 3.25 -12.51 -6.15
C GLN A 20 2.17 -11.70 -6.85
N ALA A 21 2.52 -10.87 -7.84
CA ALA A 21 1.58 -10.06 -8.59
C ALA A 21 0.52 -10.91 -9.32
N ILE A 22 0.93 -12.01 -9.99
CA ILE A 22 -0.02 -12.87 -10.72
C ILE A 22 -0.93 -13.65 -9.76
N LYS A 23 -0.37 -14.24 -8.70
CA LYS A 23 -1.18 -14.96 -7.69
C LYS A 23 -2.10 -14.01 -6.94
N PHE A 24 -1.70 -12.75 -6.79
CA PHE A 24 -2.54 -11.71 -6.22
C PHE A 24 -3.72 -11.36 -7.14
N ALA A 25 -3.45 -11.10 -8.43
CA ALA A 25 -4.49 -10.78 -9.41
C ALA A 25 -5.46 -11.94 -9.64
N HIS A 26 -4.97 -13.17 -9.48
CA HIS A 26 -5.73 -14.42 -9.66
C HIS A 26 -5.47 -15.40 -8.50
N PRO A 27 -6.12 -15.23 -7.33
CA PRO A 27 -5.92 -16.08 -6.15
C PRO A 27 -6.21 -17.56 -6.42
N GLU A 28 -7.07 -17.86 -7.39
CA GLU A 28 -7.43 -19.20 -7.85
C GLU A 28 -6.34 -19.85 -8.72
N TYR A 29 -5.34 -19.10 -9.19
CA TYR A 29 -4.31 -19.66 -10.06
C TYR A 29 -3.35 -20.55 -9.27
N GLY A 30 -3.28 -21.82 -9.70
CA GLY A 30 -2.22 -22.73 -9.30
C GLY A 30 -0.91 -22.46 -10.04
N VAL A 31 0.14 -23.19 -9.65
CA VAL A 31 1.50 -23.10 -10.21
C VAL A 31 1.51 -23.11 -11.75
N LYS A 32 0.68 -23.96 -12.37
CA LYS A 32 0.60 -24.10 -13.83
C LYS A 32 0.12 -22.80 -14.50
N ARG A 33 -1.01 -22.24 -14.05
CA ARG A 33 -1.56 -21.00 -14.61
C ARG A 33 -0.64 -19.80 -14.39
N ILE A 34 0.06 -19.75 -13.26
CA ILE A 34 1.08 -18.73 -13.01
C ILE A 34 2.25 -18.87 -13.98
N HIS A 35 2.74 -20.09 -14.22
CA HIS A 35 3.80 -20.34 -15.19
C HIS A 35 3.41 -19.94 -16.61
N ASP A 36 2.21 -20.31 -17.06
CA ASP A 36 1.70 -19.94 -18.37
C ASP A 36 1.63 -18.40 -18.52
N LYS A 37 1.17 -17.70 -17.48
CA LYS A 37 1.13 -16.24 -17.47
C LYS A 37 2.53 -15.62 -17.48
N ILE A 38 3.48 -16.13 -16.69
CA ILE A 38 4.87 -15.66 -16.70
C ILE A 38 5.52 -15.84 -18.06
N ARG A 39 5.29 -16.97 -18.75
CA ARG A 39 5.82 -17.17 -20.11
C ARG A 39 5.23 -16.19 -21.13
N SER A 40 4.00 -15.71 -20.91
CA SER A 40 3.39 -14.69 -21.77
C SER A 40 3.99 -13.30 -21.62
N HIS A 41 4.85 -13.04 -20.61
CA HIS A 41 5.46 -11.74 -20.35
C HIS A 41 6.73 -11.43 -21.18
N GLY A 42 7.24 -12.37 -21.98
CA GLY A 42 8.35 -12.10 -22.92
C GLY A 42 9.43 -13.18 -22.98
N SER A 43 10.44 -12.93 -23.82
CA SER A 43 11.52 -13.88 -24.15
C SER A 43 12.36 -14.32 -22.95
N ASP A 44 12.64 -13.42 -22.02
CA ASP A 44 13.52 -13.72 -20.87
C ASP A 44 12.84 -14.70 -19.88
N TYR A 45 11.51 -14.64 -19.80
CA TYR A 45 10.68 -15.49 -18.97
C TYR A 45 10.37 -16.86 -19.59
N ALA A 46 10.65 -17.05 -20.89
CA ALA A 46 10.42 -18.32 -21.58
C ALA A 46 11.26 -19.47 -21.00
N SER A 47 12.43 -19.15 -20.44
CA SER A 47 13.38 -20.09 -19.83
C SER A 47 13.00 -20.49 -18.39
N VAL A 48 12.03 -19.82 -17.78
CA VAL A 48 11.66 -20.05 -16.38
C VAL A 48 10.95 -21.40 -16.25
N SER A 49 11.52 -22.29 -15.44
CA SER A 49 10.92 -23.60 -15.17
C SER A 49 9.79 -23.54 -14.14
N MET A 50 8.76 -24.38 -14.31
CA MET A 50 7.70 -24.58 -13.32
C MET A 50 8.26 -24.96 -11.94
N LYS A 51 9.35 -25.73 -11.90
CA LYS A 51 10.01 -26.12 -10.63
C LYS A 51 10.51 -24.90 -9.86
N ARG A 52 11.09 -23.91 -10.56
CA ARG A 52 11.57 -22.65 -9.97
C ARG A 52 10.41 -21.83 -9.40
N ILE A 53 9.30 -21.72 -10.14
CA ILE A 53 8.09 -21.04 -9.68
C ILE A 53 7.49 -21.74 -8.46
N LYS A 54 7.34 -23.08 -8.50
CA LYS A 54 6.83 -23.87 -7.37
C LYS A 54 7.69 -23.67 -6.12
N LYS A 55 9.02 -23.65 -6.27
CA LYS A 55 9.96 -23.39 -5.16
C LYS A 55 9.73 -22.02 -4.55
N TYR A 56 9.59 -20.97 -5.37
CA TYR A 56 9.35 -19.62 -4.86
C TYR A 56 7.96 -19.45 -4.26
N MET A 57 6.90 -19.99 -4.88
CA MET A 57 5.56 -20.02 -4.29
C MET A 57 5.52 -20.71 -2.93
N LYS A 58 6.27 -21.80 -2.75
CA LYS A 58 6.41 -22.46 -1.44
C LYS A 58 7.19 -21.58 -0.45
N LYS A 59 8.29 -20.95 -0.90
CA LYS A 59 9.12 -20.05 -0.08
C LYS A 59 8.32 -18.87 0.48
N ILE A 60 7.39 -18.33 -0.31
CA ILE A 60 6.55 -17.17 0.07
C ILE A 60 5.16 -17.55 0.60
N GLY A 61 4.88 -18.85 0.83
CA GLY A 61 3.63 -19.30 1.45
C GLY A 61 2.38 -19.26 0.56
N LEU A 62 2.52 -19.14 -0.77
CA LEU A 62 1.40 -18.99 -1.71
C LEU A 62 0.90 -20.32 -2.33
N THR A 63 1.12 -21.44 -1.65
CA THR A 63 0.87 -22.79 -2.20
C THR A 63 -0.56 -23.29 -2.01
N ASN A 64 -1.38 -22.61 -1.20
CA ASN A 64 -2.72 -23.06 -0.87
C ASN A 64 -3.77 -22.18 -1.55
N SER A 65 -4.57 -22.81 -2.41
CA SER A 65 -5.92 -22.34 -2.70
C SER A 65 -6.86 -23.03 -1.71
N ILE A 66 -7.81 -22.25 -1.18
CA ILE A 66 -8.95 -22.60 -0.32
C ILE A 66 -8.71 -22.38 1.19
N CYS A 67 -9.35 -21.30 1.66
CA CYS A 67 -9.77 -21.07 3.03
C CYS A 67 -10.53 -22.28 3.58
N HIS A 68 -9.99 -22.95 4.58
CA HIS A 68 -10.82 -23.58 5.60
C HIS A 68 -10.96 -22.57 6.73
N GLU A 69 -12.20 -22.19 7.06
CA GLU A 69 -12.58 -21.30 8.18
C GLU A 69 -12.12 -21.79 9.58
N LYS A 70 -11.33 -22.87 9.67
CA LYS A 70 -10.97 -23.51 10.95
C LYS A 70 -9.57 -23.20 11.47
N ASP A 71 -8.74 -22.45 10.75
CA ASP A 71 -7.38 -22.11 11.21
C ASP A 71 -7.19 -20.62 11.54
N MET A 72 -8.18 -20.01 12.19
CA MET A 72 -8.08 -18.67 12.80
C MET A 72 -7.05 -18.58 13.95
N ASN A 73 -6.37 -19.68 14.29
CA ASN A 73 -5.48 -19.75 15.46
C ASN A 73 -3.99 -19.79 15.14
N ASN A 74 -3.58 -19.60 13.87
CA ASN A 74 -2.16 -19.50 13.55
C ASN A 74 -1.79 -18.13 13.00
N ASN A 75 -0.97 -17.44 13.79
CA ASN A 75 -0.43 -16.10 13.66
C ASN A 75 0.53 -15.92 12.45
N LYS A 76 0.22 -16.55 11.31
CA LYS A 76 1.12 -16.72 10.17
C LYS A 76 0.47 -16.60 8.79
N VAL A 77 -0.81 -16.20 8.72
CA VAL A 77 -1.42 -15.88 7.43
C VAL A 77 -1.12 -14.43 7.08
N VAL A 78 -0.09 -14.24 6.25
CA VAL A 78 0.23 -12.93 5.68
C VAL A 78 -0.92 -12.51 4.76
N HIS A 79 -1.75 -11.59 5.24
CA HIS A 79 -2.81 -11.02 4.42
C HIS A 79 -2.21 -9.92 3.55
N LEU A 80 -2.33 -10.11 2.24
CA LEU A 80 -1.86 -9.18 1.24
C LEU A 80 -3.07 -8.34 0.80
N MET A 81 -3.02 -7.03 0.99
CA MET A 81 -4.04 -6.11 0.47
C MET A 81 -3.47 -5.23 -0.64
N THR A 82 -4.35 -4.85 -1.57
CA THR A 82 -4.09 -3.79 -2.52
C THR A 82 -4.76 -2.49 -2.16
N ILE A 83 -4.17 -1.41 -2.66
CA ILE A 83 -4.76 -0.09 -2.70
C ILE A 83 -5.17 0.17 -4.16
N GLY A 84 -6.43 0.54 -4.36
CA GLY A 84 -7.03 0.73 -5.68
C GLY A 84 -7.69 -0.52 -6.27
N GLY A 85 -8.37 -0.34 -7.40
CA GLY A 85 -9.18 -1.39 -8.03
C GLY A 85 -10.40 -1.79 -7.19
N LYS A 86 -10.54 -3.08 -6.87
CA LYS A 86 -11.68 -3.65 -6.10
C LYS A 86 -11.55 -3.47 -4.59
N SER A 87 -10.35 -3.16 -4.09
CA SER A 87 -10.10 -2.87 -2.68
C SER A 87 -10.47 -1.42 -2.42
N LYS A 88 -11.65 -1.19 -1.84
CA LYS A 88 -12.13 0.15 -1.49
C LYS A 88 -11.99 0.40 0.00
N SER A 89 -11.83 1.66 0.35
CA SER A 89 -11.82 2.10 1.72
C SER A 89 -13.25 2.28 2.23
N ASP A 90 -13.48 2.03 3.52
CA ASP A 90 -14.79 2.16 4.13
C ASP A 90 -15.20 3.63 4.16
N ARG A 91 -16.35 3.90 3.54
CA ARG A 91 -16.95 5.24 3.44
C ARG A 91 -17.94 5.52 4.58
N PHE A 92 -18.24 4.53 5.40
CA PHE A 92 -19.12 4.68 6.54
C PHE A 92 -18.45 5.55 7.62
N GLN A 93 -19.10 6.66 7.96
CA GLN A 93 -18.98 7.23 9.30
C GLN A 93 -19.79 6.33 10.22
N GLY A 94 -19.20 5.83 11.30
CA GLY A 94 -19.99 5.24 12.37
C GLY A 94 -21.00 6.28 12.86
N GLN A 95 -22.27 6.11 12.49
CA GLN A 95 -23.37 6.89 13.03
C GLN A 95 -23.77 6.22 14.35
N GLY A 96 -23.46 6.88 15.45
CA GLY A 96 -23.71 6.34 16.78
C GLY A 96 -23.19 7.19 17.93
N CYS A 97 -23.11 8.52 17.78
CA CYS A 97 -23.37 9.37 18.94
C CYS A 97 -24.50 10.31 18.57
N ASP A 98 -25.56 10.22 19.36
CA ASP A 98 -26.77 11.01 19.30
C ASP A 98 -26.40 12.47 19.64
N SER A 99 -25.92 13.20 18.64
CA SER A 99 -25.61 14.63 18.76
C SER A 99 -26.65 15.41 17.97
N SER A 100 -27.89 15.32 18.44
CA SER A 100 -28.91 16.34 18.22
C SER A 100 -28.53 17.63 18.96
N LYS A 101 -27.40 18.23 18.60
CA LYS A 101 -27.06 19.62 18.82
C LYS A 101 -26.19 20.04 17.65
N GLY A 102 -26.80 20.83 16.75
CA GLY A 102 -26.05 21.64 15.82
C GLY A 102 -25.17 22.58 16.62
N ASP A 103 -23.91 22.20 16.77
CA ASP A 103 -22.87 23.09 17.24
C ASP A 103 -21.95 23.30 16.05
N GLU A 104 -22.01 24.51 15.50
CA GLU A 104 -20.99 25.02 14.61
C GLU A 104 -19.64 24.86 15.32
N LEU A 105 -18.88 23.81 15.00
CA LEU A 105 -17.46 23.76 15.32
C LEU A 105 -16.72 24.78 14.43
N LYS A 106 -17.05 26.06 14.61
CA LYS A 106 -16.27 27.27 14.29
C LYS A 106 -15.10 27.42 15.28
N GLY A 107 -14.64 26.33 15.88
CA GLY A 107 -13.30 26.26 16.44
C GLY A 107 -12.36 26.16 15.26
N SER A 108 -11.79 27.29 14.84
CA SER A 108 -10.65 27.36 13.92
C SER A 108 -9.55 26.42 14.43
N MET A 109 -9.59 25.15 14.02
CA MET A 109 -8.50 24.22 14.23
C MET A 109 -7.37 24.73 13.36
N LYS A 110 -6.55 25.62 13.93
CA LYS A 110 -5.29 26.10 13.36
C LYS A 110 -4.52 24.89 12.82
N GLY A 111 -4.38 24.83 11.51
CA GLY A 111 -3.77 23.71 10.81
C GLY A 111 -4.08 23.76 9.33
N ALA A 112 -3.07 23.71 8.49
CA ALA A 112 -3.22 23.38 7.07
C ALA A 112 -3.72 21.94 6.95
N TRP A 113 -5.02 21.78 6.70
CA TRP A 113 -5.66 20.50 6.38
C TRP A 113 -5.76 20.38 4.87
N LEU A 114 -5.01 19.45 4.29
CA LEU A 114 -4.94 19.30 2.84
C LEU A 114 -5.60 18.01 2.37
N PRO A 115 -6.39 18.07 1.27
CA PRO A 115 -7.19 16.94 0.81
C PRO A 115 -6.34 15.90 0.09
N VAL A 116 -6.72 14.63 0.23
CA VAL A 116 -6.11 13.46 -0.38
C VAL A 116 -7.22 12.52 -0.81
N LYS A 117 -7.19 12.11 -2.08
CA LYS A 117 -8.12 11.10 -2.60
C LYS A 117 -7.84 9.74 -1.98
N LEU A 118 -8.89 9.03 -1.61
CA LEU A 118 -8.79 7.65 -1.13
C LEU A 118 -8.72 6.66 -2.30
N ASP A 119 -8.11 5.49 -2.05
CA ASP A 119 -8.06 4.37 -2.98
C ASP A 119 -7.35 4.65 -4.33
N GLU A 120 -6.48 5.66 -4.39
CA GLU A 120 -5.61 5.87 -5.55
C GLU A 120 -4.56 4.75 -5.60
N PRO A 121 -4.36 4.09 -6.76
CA PRO A 121 -3.35 3.04 -6.92
C PRO A 121 -1.94 3.63 -6.93
N ALA A 122 -0.90 2.81 -6.69
CA ALA A 122 0.48 3.30 -6.69
C ALA A 122 0.97 3.71 -8.09
N SER A 123 0.35 3.20 -9.16
CA SER A 123 0.61 3.67 -10.53
C SER A 123 -0.69 4.09 -11.20
N LYS A 124 -0.66 5.27 -11.81
CA LYS A 124 -1.73 5.78 -12.68
C LYS A 124 -1.61 5.27 -14.12
N MET A 125 -0.63 4.42 -14.42
CA MET A 125 -0.46 3.86 -15.76
C MET A 125 -1.59 2.86 -16.06
N THR A 126 -2.31 3.11 -17.14
CA THR A 126 -3.44 2.30 -17.64
C THR A 126 -3.08 0.86 -17.97
N GLN A 127 -1.80 0.56 -18.21
CA GLN A 127 -1.34 -0.74 -18.69
C GLN A 127 -0.91 -1.70 -17.57
N PHE A 128 -0.48 -1.18 -16.42
CA PHE A 128 -0.04 -1.99 -15.29
C PHE A 128 -0.35 -1.24 -13.98
N PRO A 129 -1.45 -1.58 -13.29
CA PRO A 129 -1.68 -1.04 -11.96
C PRO A 129 -0.64 -1.70 -11.06
N TYR A 130 0.52 -1.07 -10.88
CA TYR A 130 1.48 -1.45 -9.85
C TYR A 130 0.76 -1.33 -8.52
N GLN A 131 0.18 -2.46 -8.12
CA GLN A 131 -0.58 -2.65 -6.93
C GLN A 131 0.45 -2.90 -5.85
N ALA A 132 0.63 -1.95 -4.95
CA ALA A 132 1.48 -2.21 -3.79
C ALA A 132 0.81 -3.26 -2.93
N VAL A 133 1.61 -4.27 -2.58
CA VAL A 133 1.17 -5.39 -1.76
C VAL A 133 1.53 -5.07 -0.32
N ILE A 134 0.53 -4.84 0.52
CA ILE A 134 0.74 -4.52 1.94
C ILE A 134 0.59 -5.80 2.75
N GLN A 135 1.65 -6.20 3.44
CA GLN A 135 1.60 -7.26 4.45
C GLN A 135 0.86 -6.74 5.68
N MET A 136 -0.32 -7.30 5.94
CA MET A 136 -1.08 -7.04 7.16
C MET A 136 -0.58 -7.98 8.26
N LYS A 137 -0.35 -7.43 9.45
CA LYS A 137 -0.40 -8.18 10.70
C LYS A 137 -1.75 -7.87 11.33
N PHE A 138 -2.68 -8.81 11.27
CA PHE A 138 -3.89 -8.73 12.10
C PHE A 138 -3.44 -9.02 13.54
N GLY A 139 -3.48 -8.02 14.41
CA GLY A 139 -2.97 -8.18 15.78
C GLY A 139 -3.21 -7.02 16.72
N GLY A 140 -4.11 -6.09 16.39
CA GLY A 140 -4.46 -5.00 17.31
C GLY A 140 -5.79 -4.41 16.93
N ASP A 141 -6.86 -4.97 17.51
CA ASP A 141 -8.21 -4.47 17.31
C ASP A 141 -8.31 -2.97 17.65
N GLY A 142 -9.11 -2.25 16.87
CA GLY A 142 -9.50 -0.86 17.13
C GLY A 142 -8.80 0.20 16.27
N ASP A 143 -9.55 1.27 15.99
CA ASP A 143 -9.06 2.49 15.33
C ASP A 143 -8.00 3.18 16.18
N ALA A 144 -7.02 3.83 15.53
CA ALA A 144 -6.12 4.75 16.20
C ALA A 144 -6.69 6.16 16.05
N THR A 145 -7.16 6.73 17.17
CA THR A 145 -7.76 8.07 17.23
C THR A 145 -7.12 8.88 18.35
N GLY A 146 -7.30 10.20 18.30
CA GLY A 146 -6.86 11.10 19.37
C GLY A 146 -7.44 12.50 19.17
N SER A 147 -6.79 13.51 19.75
CA SER A 147 -7.36 14.84 19.94
C SER A 147 -7.75 15.58 18.66
N MET A 148 -7.14 15.23 17.51
CA MET A 148 -7.40 15.91 16.23
C MET A 148 -8.08 15.01 15.18
N GLY A 149 -8.43 13.77 15.54
CA GLY A 149 -9.09 12.82 14.65
C GLY A 149 -8.40 11.47 14.61
N GLU A 150 -8.44 10.82 13.44
CA GLU A 150 -7.83 9.52 13.21
C GLU A 150 -6.32 9.65 12.94
N ILE A 151 -5.57 8.60 13.22
CA ILE A 151 -4.12 8.56 12.99
C ILE A 151 -3.82 7.71 11.77
N TYR A 152 -3.06 8.30 10.84
CA TYR A 152 -2.62 7.69 9.60
C TYR A 152 -1.11 7.51 9.61
N LYS A 153 -0.63 6.36 9.16
CA LYS A 153 0.76 6.15 8.81
C LYS A 153 0.97 6.61 7.37
N ILE A 154 1.98 7.44 7.16
CA ILE A 154 2.43 7.81 5.83
C ILE A 154 3.89 7.39 5.66
N GLN A 155 4.19 6.70 4.57
CA GLN A 155 5.49 6.10 4.30
C GLN A 155 5.98 6.49 2.91
N VAL A 156 7.20 7.04 2.86
CA VAL A 156 7.91 7.36 1.62
C VAL A 156 8.60 6.10 1.12
N ALA A 157 8.49 5.83 -0.19
CA ALA A 157 9.22 4.73 -0.81
C ALA A 157 10.74 4.93 -0.60
N ALA A 158 11.46 3.86 -0.25
CA ALA A 158 12.91 3.92 -0.23
C ALA A 158 13.42 4.18 -1.66
N ASP A 159 14.28 5.18 -1.84
CA ASP A 159 14.99 5.36 -3.10
C ASP A 159 15.83 4.11 -3.37
N PRO A 160 15.65 3.42 -4.50
CA PRO A 160 16.44 2.24 -4.85
C PRO A 160 17.91 2.55 -5.16
N GLY A 161 18.38 3.79 -4.97
CA GLY A 161 19.81 4.14 -4.99
C GLY A 161 20.36 4.39 -6.39
N ASN A 162 19.53 4.92 -7.30
CA ASN A 162 19.90 5.13 -8.70
C ASN A 162 19.52 6.52 -9.21
N SER A 163 19.66 7.55 -8.37
CA SER A 163 19.26 8.93 -8.65
C SER A 163 20.39 9.76 -9.30
N ASP A 164 20.93 9.32 -10.43
CA ASP A 164 21.72 10.17 -11.36
C ASP A 164 20.84 10.83 -12.44
N LYS A 165 19.52 10.58 -12.40
CA LYS A 165 18.50 11.27 -13.20
C LYS A 165 17.44 11.78 -12.25
N GLY A 166 17.06 13.05 -12.39
CA GLY A 166 16.33 13.88 -11.41
C GLY A 166 15.33 13.14 -10.52
N ALA A 167 15.32 13.51 -9.24
CA ALA A 167 14.53 12.89 -8.18
C ALA A 167 13.12 12.52 -8.66
N VAL A 168 12.91 11.25 -8.97
CA VAL A 168 11.59 10.74 -9.34
C VAL A 168 10.77 10.77 -8.06
N GLU A 169 9.78 11.67 -8.00
CA GLU A 169 8.87 11.77 -6.86
C GLU A 169 7.96 10.54 -6.85
N TYR A 170 8.21 9.62 -5.92
CA TYR A 170 7.42 8.40 -5.76
C TYR A 170 6.18 8.67 -4.92
N PRO A 171 5.03 8.06 -5.23
CA PRO A 171 3.84 8.20 -4.40
C PRO A 171 4.08 7.63 -2.99
N MET A 172 3.50 8.29 -1.99
CA MET A 172 3.58 7.88 -0.60
C MET A 172 2.40 6.99 -0.22
N MET A 173 2.67 5.94 0.55
CA MET A 173 1.62 5.03 1.02
C MET A 173 0.96 5.60 2.27
N VAL A 174 -0.36 5.76 2.25
CA VAL A 174 -1.16 6.31 3.35
C VAL A 174 -2.15 5.25 3.82
N TYR A 175 -2.22 5.01 5.13
CA TYR A 175 -3.24 4.12 5.70
C TYR A 175 -3.48 4.36 7.19
N ASN A 176 -4.68 4.03 7.70
CA ASN A 176 -4.99 4.06 9.14
C ASN A 176 -4.88 2.66 9.80
N LYS A 177 -5.02 2.59 11.13
CA LYS A 177 -4.84 1.34 11.92
C LYS A 177 -5.69 0.18 11.45
N ALA A 178 -6.98 0.40 11.27
CA ALA A 178 -7.88 -0.62 10.76
C ALA A 178 -7.62 -1.00 9.28
N ARG A 179 -6.80 -0.24 8.54
CA ARG A 179 -6.57 -0.38 7.08
C ARG A 179 -7.86 -0.28 6.25
N ASN A 180 -8.93 0.19 6.87
CA ASN A 180 -10.18 0.50 6.20
C ASN A 180 -10.10 1.83 5.44
N ARG A 181 -9.08 2.67 5.68
CA ARG A 181 -8.78 3.84 4.84
C ARG A 181 -7.34 3.80 4.38
N LYS A 182 -7.15 3.74 3.06
CA LYS A 182 -5.85 3.55 2.41
C LYS A 182 -5.80 4.20 1.04
N THR A 183 -4.64 4.73 0.67
CA THR A 183 -4.40 5.38 -0.62
C THR A 183 -2.91 5.52 -0.93
N PHE A 184 -2.59 5.76 -2.21
CA PHE A 184 -1.31 6.32 -2.61
C PHE A 184 -1.45 7.83 -2.82
N MET A 185 -0.72 8.60 -2.02
CA MET A 185 -0.61 10.04 -2.19
C MET A 185 0.42 10.32 -3.27
N HIS A 186 -0.04 10.78 -4.43
CA HIS A 186 0.81 11.11 -5.57
C HIS A 186 1.36 12.55 -5.49
N PRO A 187 2.45 12.86 -6.22
CA PRO A 187 3.09 14.19 -6.19
C PRO A 187 2.17 15.37 -6.49
N GLU A 188 1.18 15.18 -7.36
CA GLU A 188 0.18 16.19 -7.70
C GLU A 188 -0.86 16.44 -6.59
N SER A 189 -0.88 15.61 -5.53
CA SER A 189 -1.74 15.82 -4.38
C SER A 189 -1.31 17.10 -3.65
N PRO A 190 -2.24 18.01 -3.29
CA PRO A 190 -1.91 19.21 -2.53
C PRO A 190 -1.15 18.91 -1.23
N ALA A 191 -1.45 17.77 -0.59
CA ALA A 191 -0.81 17.36 0.65
C ALA A 191 0.62 16.78 0.47
N TYR A 192 1.05 16.43 -0.75
CA TYR A 192 2.26 15.64 -0.98
C TYR A 192 3.52 16.33 -0.47
N ALA A 193 3.87 17.50 -1.04
CA ALA A 193 5.10 18.19 -0.69
C ALA A 193 5.19 18.58 0.81
N PRO A 194 4.10 19.11 1.44
CA PRO A 194 4.11 19.37 2.89
C PRO A 194 4.33 18.12 3.74
N VAL A 195 3.66 17.01 3.40
CA VAL A 195 3.80 15.72 4.11
C VAL A 195 5.20 15.16 3.94
N GLN A 196 5.74 15.17 2.72
CA GLN A 196 7.09 14.69 2.43
C GLN A 196 8.14 15.49 3.22
N LYS A 197 7.99 16.82 3.28
CA LYS A 197 8.86 17.70 4.06
C LYS A 197 8.85 17.34 5.55
N LEU A 198 7.68 17.08 6.13
CA LEU A 198 7.55 16.68 7.54
C LEU A 198 8.15 15.31 7.82
N ILE A 199 7.99 14.35 6.91
CA ILE A 199 8.61 13.03 7.03
C ILE A 199 10.14 13.15 6.93
N ALA A 200 10.65 14.00 6.03
CA ALA A 200 12.09 14.25 5.91
C ALA A 200 12.68 14.92 7.16
N SER A 201 11.94 15.83 7.81
CA SER A 201 12.43 16.53 9.01
C SER A 201 12.31 15.72 10.30
N SER A 202 11.30 14.86 10.41
CA SER A 202 10.90 14.28 11.70
C SER A 202 10.44 12.82 11.62
N GLY A 203 10.56 12.20 10.45
CA GLY A 203 10.19 10.81 10.24
C GLY A 203 11.20 9.83 10.83
N ALA A 204 10.71 8.67 11.26
CA ALA A 204 11.53 7.59 11.78
C ALA A 204 11.89 6.59 10.67
N THR A 205 13.18 6.34 10.46
CA THR A 205 13.66 5.30 9.55
C THR A 205 13.18 3.93 10.04
N GLY A 206 12.47 3.18 9.20
CA GLY A 206 12.05 1.81 9.51
C GLY A 206 13.13 0.77 9.21
N VAL A 207 13.06 -0.37 9.91
CA VAL A 207 13.95 -1.55 9.69
C VAL A 207 13.81 -2.14 8.28
N ALA A 208 12.65 -1.93 7.63
CA ALA A 208 12.41 -2.25 6.23
C ALA A 208 11.32 -1.31 5.69
N GLY A 209 11.62 -0.53 4.64
CA GLY A 209 10.60 0.17 3.86
C GLY A 209 10.66 1.70 3.76
N GLY A 210 11.77 2.36 4.13
CA GLY A 210 11.89 3.82 4.00
C GLY A 210 11.38 4.60 5.23
N THR A 211 11.40 5.93 5.12
CA THR A 211 11.06 6.85 6.22
C THR A 211 9.55 6.99 6.36
N LYS A 212 9.05 6.97 7.60
CA LYS A 212 7.62 7.07 7.92
C LYS A 212 7.36 8.06 9.04
N ALA A 213 6.16 8.63 9.06
CA ALA A 213 5.64 9.37 10.20
C ALA A 213 4.14 9.12 10.37
N TYR A 214 3.59 9.61 11.48
CA TYR A 214 2.17 9.53 11.78
C TYR A 214 1.52 10.90 11.70
N PHE A 215 0.35 10.94 11.07
CA PHE A 215 -0.36 12.17 10.75
C PHE A 215 -1.79 12.09 11.28
N TRP A 216 -2.32 13.24 11.68
CA TRP A 216 -3.75 13.38 11.93
C TRP A 216 -4.50 13.42 10.60
N GLY A 217 -5.60 12.68 10.53
CA GLY A 217 -6.47 12.63 9.36
C GLY A 217 -7.93 12.68 9.72
N GLN A 218 -8.71 13.30 8.83
CA GLN A 218 -10.16 13.41 8.92
C GLN A 218 -10.76 13.05 7.57
N TYR A 219 -11.50 11.93 7.52
CA TYR A 219 -12.29 11.61 6.33
C TYR A 219 -13.58 12.41 6.34
N ARG A 220 -13.85 13.10 5.23
CA ARG A 220 -15.07 13.89 5.03
C ARG A 220 -15.90 13.26 3.91
N SER A 221 -17.13 12.90 4.24
CA SER A 221 -18.08 12.34 3.27
C SER A 221 -18.61 13.37 2.28
N ALA A 222 -18.61 14.66 2.66
CA ALA A 222 -19.13 15.74 1.83
C ALA A 222 -18.38 15.90 0.50
N ASP A 223 -17.06 15.66 0.50
CA ASP A 223 -16.19 15.74 -0.69
C ASP A 223 -15.50 14.42 -1.03
N ASP A 224 -15.78 13.35 -0.27
CA ASP A 224 -15.12 12.04 -0.38
C ASP A 224 -13.58 12.11 -0.28
N MET A 225 -13.06 12.99 0.59
CA MET A 225 -11.63 13.22 0.74
C MET A 225 -11.14 12.92 2.15
N LEU A 226 -9.93 12.35 2.23
CA LEU A 226 -9.14 12.31 3.44
C LEU A 226 -8.38 13.64 3.59
N HIS A 227 -8.64 14.39 4.64
CA HIS A 227 -7.89 15.59 4.96
C HIS A 227 -6.76 15.25 5.93
N ILE A 228 -5.52 15.54 5.54
CA ILE A 228 -4.33 15.32 6.36
C ILE A 228 -3.88 16.65 6.95
N ASN A 229 -3.56 16.65 8.25
CA ASN A 229 -2.92 17.80 8.89
C ASN A 229 -1.45 17.87 8.48
N THR A 230 -1.02 18.98 7.87
CA THR A 230 0.36 19.14 7.39
C THR A 230 1.17 20.15 8.21
N GLU A 231 0.72 20.46 9.42
CA GLU A 231 1.44 21.32 10.37
C GLU A 231 1.90 20.56 11.62
N ALA A 232 1.12 19.57 12.06
CA ALA A 232 1.36 18.80 13.26
C ALA A 232 1.31 17.28 13.00
N LEU A 233 2.37 16.59 13.42
CA LEU A 233 2.41 15.13 13.42
C LEU A 233 1.57 14.56 14.56
N ALA A 234 1.00 13.38 14.33
CA ALA A 234 0.36 12.59 15.38
C ALA A 234 1.42 11.86 16.23
N PRO A 235 1.11 11.49 17.48
CA PRO A 235 2.01 10.73 18.33
C PRO A 235 2.44 9.41 17.68
N PHE A 236 3.66 8.96 18.01
CA PHE A 236 4.17 7.67 17.56
C PHE A 236 3.21 6.53 17.94
N GLN A 237 3.01 5.62 17.00
CA GLN A 237 2.16 4.45 17.15
C GLN A 237 3.00 3.17 16.92
N ASN A 238 2.75 2.12 17.71
CA ASN A 238 3.49 0.84 17.67
C ASN A 238 2.67 -0.29 16.99
N TRP A 239 2.60 -0.26 15.66
CA TRP A 239 1.73 -1.07 14.79
C TRP A 239 2.40 -1.41 13.45
#